data_AF-A0AAU5QP95-F1
#
_entry.id   AF-A0AAU5QP95-F1
#
_cell.length_a   1.000
_cell.length_b   1.000
_cell.length_c   1.000
_cell.angle_alpha   90.00
_cell.angle_beta   90.00
_cell.angle_gamma   90.00
#
_symmetry.space_group_name_H-M   'P 1'
#
loop_
_entity.id
_entity.type
_entity.pdbx_description
1 polymer ?
#
loop_
_entity_poly.entity_id
_entity_poly.type
_entity_poly.pdbx_seq_one_letter_code
_entity_poly.pdbx_strand_id
1 'polypeptide(L)'
;MAVALAVLPAQALASSDPLLAVQKQTSTEDPEQQEIETLIALVAAGGAREGEEPLAQEQAQLSLQLPQSCAIEGAYEACVQLEPATPASSSRFTDAPSPQAGIKPPKWCADSNGRVLGIRTQTCVAYQLSYKTWQVIGGQRRQTGEALGNLYSFGYSDTSVPTWGQQIEVGMYAGWGDAIKGSVRGTSTGQGKCTRTSVSFPGKPFLPLNTWRLGESFYRSTATAAGAVGTCATTWALTFTAPGCPGSALPHTDREFRCDNNTAGRPQAGCVVPWYASHLNYSTAKYPALASHVSRAQASGLPGGRSSRPLHRTTDPVIQNDNRRLACGDAASITGKSCDEYPVATSREGLSAGGTRRTFDNCDFNLPRETGPRGASACMIAVGDNNAQGGLNTQFYRANRVLDGDPFHIVVTP
;
A
#
# COMPACT_ATOMS: atom_id res chain seq x y z
N MET A 1 -14.01 88.61 -38.18
CA MET A 1 -14.64 88.93 -36.88
C MET A 1 -15.71 87.87 -36.64
N ALA A 2 -15.82 87.38 -35.40
CA ALA A 2 -16.76 86.36 -34.91
C ALA A 2 -16.30 84.88 -34.89
N VAL A 3 -16.56 84.33 -33.70
CA VAL A 3 -16.38 83.00 -33.11
C VAL A 3 -17.32 81.96 -33.73
N ALA A 4 -16.92 80.67 -33.77
CA ALA A 4 -17.84 79.56 -33.48
C ALA A 4 -17.08 78.25 -33.16
N LEU A 5 -17.41 77.68 -31.99
CA LEU A 5 -17.12 76.33 -31.54
C LEU A 5 -17.69 75.25 -32.49
N ALA A 6 -17.01 74.11 -32.60
CA ALA A 6 -17.68 72.82 -32.74
C ALA A 6 -16.82 71.68 -32.20
N VAL A 7 -17.50 70.80 -31.46
CA VAL A 7 -17.03 69.71 -30.61
C VAL A 7 -16.83 68.42 -31.42
N LEU A 8 -15.91 67.57 -30.95
CA LEU A 8 -15.50 66.22 -31.40
C LEU A 8 -16.66 65.27 -31.77
N PRO A 9 -16.36 64.19 -32.53
CA PRO A 9 -16.27 62.90 -31.83
C PRO A 9 -15.16 61.92 -32.29
N ALA A 10 -14.74 61.13 -31.31
CA ALA A 10 -14.32 59.72 -31.34
C ALA A 10 -13.24 59.26 -32.34
N GLN A 11 -12.00 59.19 -31.85
CA GLN A 11 -10.94 58.36 -32.44
C GLN A 11 -11.17 56.88 -32.07
N ALA A 12 -11.40 56.04 -33.08
CA ALA A 12 -11.15 54.60 -33.00
C ALA A 12 -9.72 54.35 -33.52
N LEU A 13 -8.78 54.16 -32.60
CA LEU A 13 -7.42 53.73 -32.93
C LEU A 13 -7.42 52.21 -33.08
N ALA A 14 -7.36 51.75 -34.33
CA ALA A 14 -6.90 50.42 -34.67
C ALA A 14 -5.36 50.43 -34.63
N SER A 15 -4.78 49.82 -33.60
CA SER A 15 -3.35 49.49 -33.56
C SER A 15 -3.18 48.03 -33.98
N SER A 16 -2.56 47.86 -35.15
CA SER A 16 -1.96 46.62 -35.63
C SER A 16 -0.73 46.27 -34.78
N ASP A 17 -0.76 45.15 -34.08
CA ASP A 17 0.44 44.51 -33.55
C ASP A 17 0.63 43.13 -34.18
N PRO A 18 1.87 42.77 -34.57
CA PRO A 18 2.16 41.57 -35.33
C PRO A 18 2.07 40.33 -34.44
N LEU A 19 1.56 39.26 -35.05
CA LEU A 19 1.57 37.89 -34.56
C LEU A 19 2.97 37.45 -34.09
N LEU A 20 3.27 37.64 -32.81
CA LEU A 20 4.17 36.78 -32.08
C LEU A 20 3.40 35.50 -31.76
N ALA A 21 3.41 34.58 -32.71
CA ALA A 21 3.16 33.18 -32.43
C ALA A 21 4.24 32.73 -31.44
N VAL A 22 3.93 32.83 -30.15
CA VAL A 22 4.61 32.07 -29.12
C VAL A 22 4.39 30.61 -29.51
N GLN A 23 5.37 30.03 -30.20
CA GLN A 23 5.53 28.59 -30.24
C GLN A 23 5.66 28.18 -28.78
N LYS A 24 4.54 27.71 -28.22
CA LYS A 24 4.52 26.95 -26.98
C LYS A 24 5.40 25.76 -27.29
N GLN A 25 6.68 25.84 -26.94
CA GLN A 25 7.55 24.68 -26.85
C GLN A 25 6.82 23.74 -25.90
N THR A 26 6.11 22.77 -26.46
CA THR A 26 5.80 21.52 -25.77
C THR A 26 7.15 20.96 -25.39
N SER A 27 7.60 21.25 -24.18
CA SER A 27 8.67 20.49 -23.54
C SER A 27 8.27 19.04 -23.69
N THR A 28 9.12 18.25 -24.34
CA THR A 28 9.08 16.80 -24.23
C THR A 28 9.27 16.50 -22.75
N GLU A 29 8.18 16.40 -22.01
CA GLU A 29 8.19 16.01 -20.60
C GLU A 29 8.94 14.69 -20.49
N ASP A 30 9.81 14.60 -19.49
CA ASP A 30 10.57 13.41 -19.18
C ASP A 30 9.58 12.23 -18.99
N PRO A 31 9.67 11.14 -19.79
CA PRO A 31 8.78 10.00 -19.66
C PRO A 31 8.72 9.41 -18.25
N GLU A 32 9.81 9.51 -17.49
CA GLU A 32 9.84 9.07 -16.09
C GLU A 32 8.97 9.94 -15.19
N GLN A 33 8.98 11.26 -15.42
CA GLN A 33 8.17 12.23 -14.70
C GLN A 33 6.68 12.05 -15.01
N GLN A 34 6.33 11.80 -16.28
CA GLN A 34 4.95 11.51 -16.67
C GLN A 34 4.40 10.25 -16.00
N GLU A 35 5.21 9.20 -15.83
CA GLU A 35 4.77 7.99 -15.13
C GLU A 35 4.58 8.22 -13.63
N ILE A 36 5.44 9.04 -13.00
CA ILE A 36 5.27 9.46 -11.60
C ILE A 36 3.94 10.22 -11.44
N GLU A 37 3.66 11.19 -12.31
CA GLU A 37 2.41 11.95 -12.29
C GLU A 37 1.19 11.06 -12.52
N THR A 38 1.31 10.07 -13.41
CA THR A 38 0.28 9.05 -13.63
C THR A 38 0.03 8.23 -12.36
N LEU A 39 1.07 7.77 -11.68
CA LEU A 39 0.95 7.05 -10.41
C LEU A 39 0.24 7.91 -9.35
N ILE A 40 0.69 9.15 -9.16
CA ILE A 40 0.09 10.09 -8.20
C ILE A 40 -1.40 10.28 -8.49
N ALA A 41 -1.76 10.49 -9.75
CA ALA A 41 -3.15 10.66 -10.17
C ALA A 41 -3.99 9.39 -9.92
N LEU A 42 -3.46 8.20 -10.22
CA LEU A 42 -4.14 6.92 -9.98
C LEU A 42 -4.39 6.68 -8.49
N VAL A 43 -3.39 6.95 -7.64
CA VAL A 43 -3.52 6.78 -6.19
C VAL A 43 -4.49 7.81 -5.61
N ALA A 44 -4.42 9.07 -6.04
CA ALA A 44 -5.35 10.11 -5.63
C ALA A 44 -6.80 9.78 -6.04
N ALA A 45 -7.02 9.23 -7.24
CA ALA A 45 -8.34 8.82 -7.70
C ALA A 45 -8.85 7.54 -7.02
N GLY A 46 -7.94 6.67 -6.56
CA GLY A 46 -8.26 5.48 -5.76
C GLY A 46 -8.56 5.80 -4.29
N GLY A 47 -8.04 6.92 -3.78
CA GLY A 47 -8.36 7.46 -2.47
C GLY A 47 -9.79 7.99 -2.42
N ALA A 48 -10.70 7.19 -1.87
CA ALA A 48 -12.08 7.56 -1.54
C ALA A 48 -13.00 7.92 -2.73
N ARG A 49 -13.63 6.90 -3.32
CA ARG A 49 -15.10 6.98 -3.44
C ARG A 49 -15.66 6.90 -2.02
N GLU A 50 -16.80 7.54 -1.73
CA GLU A 50 -17.45 7.64 -0.39
C GLU A 50 -17.89 6.30 0.25
N GLY A 51 -17.21 5.19 -0.05
CA GLY A 51 -17.26 3.92 0.65
C GLY A 51 -16.13 3.79 1.67
N GLU A 52 -16.37 2.93 2.65
CA GLU A 52 -15.45 2.53 3.71
C GLU A 52 -14.02 2.27 3.19
N GLU A 53 -13.00 2.88 3.81
CA GLU A 53 -11.59 2.60 3.47
C GLU A 53 -11.34 1.08 3.59
N PRO A 54 -10.61 0.46 2.65
CA PRO A 54 -10.29 -0.95 2.75
C PRO A 54 -9.55 -1.24 4.06
N LEU A 55 -9.99 -2.27 4.77
CA LEU A 55 -9.37 -2.69 6.04
C LEU A 55 -7.91 -3.05 5.79
N ALA A 56 -6.99 -2.27 6.37
CA ALA A 56 -5.58 -2.55 6.33
C ALA A 56 -5.26 -3.82 7.12
N GLN A 57 -4.31 -4.61 6.62
CA GLN A 57 -3.81 -5.81 7.27
C GLN A 57 -2.43 -5.54 7.83
N GLU A 58 -2.13 -6.14 8.99
CA GLU A 58 -0.79 -6.16 9.56
C GLU A 58 0.06 -7.19 8.82
N GLN A 59 1.26 -6.80 8.40
CA GLN A 59 2.25 -7.74 7.89
C GLN A 59 2.59 -8.75 8.99
N ALA A 60 2.59 -10.05 8.66
CA ALA A 60 2.95 -11.07 9.63
C ALA A 60 4.33 -10.76 10.26
N GLN A 61 4.35 -10.67 11.60
CA GLN A 61 5.43 -10.06 12.39
C GLN A 61 6.83 -10.46 11.92
N LEU A 62 7.55 -9.50 11.32
CA LEU A 62 9.00 -9.42 11.54
C LEU A 62 9.21 -8.68 12.87
N SER A 63 10.03 -9.25 13.75
CA SER A 63 10.53 -8.50 14.90
C SER A 63 11.32 -7.30 14.38
N LEU A 64 10.69 -6.12 14.35
CA LEU A 64 11.41 -4.88 14.10
C LEU A 64 12.17 -4.53 15.37
N GLN A 65 13.49 -4.70 15.35
CA GLN A 65 14.34 -3.92 16.25
C GLN A 65 14.17 -2.46 15.87
N LEU A 66 13.63 -1.68 16.80
CA LEU A 66 13.43 -0.26 16.57
C LEU A 66 14.81 0.41 16.49
N PRO A 67 15.08 1.16 15.41
CA PRO A 67 16.39 1.73 15.22
C PRO A 67 16.64 2.86 16.22
N GLN A 68 17.82 2.80 16.84
CA GLN A 68 18.42 3.89 17.58
C GLN A 68 19.79 4.18 16.97
N SER A 69 20.15 5.45 16.88
CA SER A 69 21.44 5.87 16.36
C SER A 69 21.93 7.09 17.13
N CYS A 70 23.18 7.01 17.58
CA CYS A 70 23.87 8.10 18.27
C CYS A 70 25.13 8.46 17.50
N ALA A 71 25.42 9.75 17.41
CA ALA A 71 26.65 10.30 16.85
C ALA A 71 27.34 11.14 17.92
N ILE A 72 28.67 11.00 18.01
CA ILE A 72 29.52 11.70 18.98
C ILE A 72 30.64 12.39 18.22
N GLU A 73 30.85 13.68 18.48
CA GLU A 73 31.95 14.46 17.94
C GLU A 73 32.48 15.42 19.02
N GLY A 74 33.70 15.16 19.47
CA GLY A 74 34.29 15.89 20.59
C GLY A 74 33.44 15.79 21.86
N ALA A 75 33.02 16.95 22.37
CA ALA A 75 32.20 17.06 23.57
C ALA A 75 30.69 17.01 23.28
N TYR A 76 30.25 16.80 22.05
CA TYR A 76 28.83 16.84 21.69
C TYR A 76 28.34 15.49 21.19
N GLU A 77 27.10 15.17 21.56
CA GLU A 77 26.44 13.95 21.19
C GLU A 77 25.00 14.23 20.79
N ALA A 78 24.52 13.55 19.75
CA ALA A 78 23.12 13.55 19.36
C ALA A 78 22.64 12.12 19.14
N CYS A 79 21.44 11.81 19.60
CA CYS A 79 20.81 10.50 19.41
C CYS A 79 19.40 10.67 18.90
N VAL A 80 19.06 9.82 17.94
CA VAL A 80 17.70 9.64 17.43
C VAL A 80 17.26 8.22 17.75
N GLN A 81 16.02 8.07 18.19
CA GLN A 81 15.42 6.79 18.56
C GLN A 81 13.98 6.75 18.05
N LEU A 82 13.59 5.59 17.51
CA LEU A 82 12.19 5.26 17.27
C LEU A 82 11.64 4.41 18.40
N GLU A 83 10.39 4.68 18.76
CA GLU A 83 9.58 3.90 19.69
C GLU A 83 8.27 3.52 18.98
N PRO A 84 7.57 2.44 19.38
CA PRO A 84 6.23 2.19 18.87
C PRO A 84 5.38 3.41 19.18
N ALA A 85 4.61 3.91 18.21
CA ALA A 85 3.74 5.05 18.49
C ALA A 85 2.71 4.66 19.57
N THR A 86 2.48 5.58 20.51
CA THR A 86 1.35 5.50 21.44
C THR A 86 0.14 6.18 20.80
N PRO A 87 -1.12 5.78 21.12
CA PRO A 87 -2.31 6.47 20.63
C PRO A 87 -2.31 7.99 20.92
N ALA A 88 -1.69 8.40 22.03
CA ALA A 88 -1.53 9.81 22.40
C ALA A 88 -0.49 10.56 21.55
N SER A 89 0.50 9.86 20.98
CA SER A 89 1.49 10.43 20.06
C SER A 89 0.97 10.51 18.62
N SER A 90 0.25 9.50 18.13
CA SER A 90 -0.31 9.48 16.77
C SER A 90 -1.43 10.50 16.60
N SER A 91 -2.30 10.66 17.61
CA SER A 91 -3.42 11.62 17.57
C SER A 91 -3.02 13.10 17.50
N ARG A 92 -1.77 13.46 17.84
CA ARG A 92 -1.29 14.85 17.76
C ARG A 92 -1.12 15.36 16.33
N PHE A 93 -1.10 14.46 15.34
CA PHE A 93 -0.95 14.83 13.94
C PHE A 93 -2.02 14.22 13.02
N THR A 94 -2.94 13.40 13.51
CA THR A 94 -4.05 12.85 12.71
C THR A 94 -4.93 13.94 12.07
N ASP A 95 -5.04 15.10 12.73
CA ASP A 95 -5.84 16.24 12.26
C ASP A 95 -4.99 17.41 11.76
N ALA A 96 -3.66 17.32 11.87
CA ALA A 96 -2.77 18.33 11.31
C ALA A 96 -2.74 18.15 9.78
N PRO A 97 -2.93 19.21 8.99
CA PRO A 97 -2.84 19.10 7.54
C PRO A 97 -1.44 18.57 7.16
N SER A 98 -1.40 17.36 6.58
CA SER A 98 -0.21 16.87 5.86
C SER A 98 0.15 17.89 4.76
N PRO A 99 1.43 18.07 4.42
CA PRO A 99 1.84 19.05 3.43
C PRO A 99 1.11 18.73 2.12
N GLN A 100 0.43 19.73 1.55
CA GLN A 100 -0.37 19.57 0.32
C GLN A 100 0.40 19.01 -0.89
N ALA A 101 1.73 18.96 -0.82
CA ALA A 101 2.59 18.50 -1.91
C ALA A 101 2.69 16.96 -2.03
N GLY A 102 2.36 16.18 -0.99
CA GLY A 102 2.43 14.71 -1.02
C GLY A 102 1.06 14.04 -1.06
N ILE A 103 1.04 12.72 -1.29
CA ILE A 103 -0.18 11.92 -1.08
C ILE A 103 -0.44 11.85 0.43
N LYS A 104 -1.63 12.26 0.86
CA LYS A 104 -2.06 12.15 2.25
C LYS A 104 -2.08 10.66 2.66
N PRO A 105 -1.35 10.26 3.72
CA PRO A 105 -1.46 8.89 4.23
C PRO A 105 -2.91 8.55 4.63
N PRO A 106 -3.37 7.32 4.40
CA PRO A 106 -4.71 6.88 4.77
C PRO A 106 -4.89 6.86 6.29
N LYS A 107 -6.15 6.89 6.76
CA LYS A 107 -6.44 7.05 8.19
C LYS A 107 -5.84 5.92 9.04
N TRP A 108 -5.91 4.70 8.54
CA TRP A 108 -5.35 3.52 9.20
C TRP A 108 -3.83 3.58 9.41
N CYS A 109 -3.10 4.47 8.72
CA CYS A 109 -1.66 4.61 8.96
C CYS A 109 -1.35 5.06 10.39
N ALA A 110 -2.15 5.96 10.96
CA ALA A 110 -1.96 6.44 12.33
C ALA A 110 -2.16 5.34 13.38
N ASP A 111 -2.91 4.29 13.03
CA ASP A 111 -3.22 3.15 13.89
C ASP A 111 -2.14 2.06 13.84
N SER A 112 -1.13 2.23 12.99
CA SER A 112 -0.07 1.24 12.74
C SER A 112 0.82 0.99 13.96
N ASN A 113 1.04 2.00 14.82
CA ASN A 113 1.75 1.87 16.10
C ASN A 113 3.08 1.09 16.01
N GLY A 114 3.90 1.41 15.02
CA GLY A 114 5.20 0.76 14.74
C GLY A 114 5.13 -0.57 13.99
N ARG A 115 3.92 -1.03 13.60
CA ARG A 115 3.70 -2.22 12.78
C ARG A 115 3.47 -1.79 11.33
N VAL A 116 3.90 -2.60 10.37
CA VAL A 116 3.58 -2.32 8.96
C VAL A 116 2.12 -2.72 8.72
N LEU A 117 1.29 -1.73 8.44
CA LEU A 117 -0.07 -1.93 7.95
C LEU A 117 -0.11 -1.69 6.44
N GLY A 118 -1.02 -2.35 5.75
CA GLY A 118 -1.12 -2.18 4.31
C GLY A 118 -2.39 -2.72 3.69
N ILE A 119 -2.65 -2.23 2.49
CA ILE A 119 -3.60 -2.74 1.52
C ILE A 119 -2.84 -3.14 0.26
N ARG A 120 -3.52 -3.66 -0.77
CA ARG A 120 -2.86 -4.25 -1.94
C ARG A 120 -1.89 -3.32 -2.67
N THR A 121 -2.05 -2.00 -2.56
CA THR A 121 -1.24 -1.00 -3.25
C THR A 121 -0.66 0.07 -2.32
N GLN A 122 -0.80 -0.08 -1.01
CA GLN A 122 -0.28 0.90 -0.05
C GLN A 122 0.24 0.21 1.20
N THR A 123 1.29 0.76 1.79
CA THR A 123 1.79 0.36 3.11
C THR A 123 2.09 1.59 3.94
N CYS A 124 1.95 1.46 5.25
CA CYS A 124 2.29 2.52 6.16
C CYS A 124 2.77 1.99 7.49
N VAL A 125 3.71 2.71 8.09
CA VAL A 125 4.11 2.54 9.48
C VAL A 125 4.39 3.91 10.11
N ALA A 126 3.86 4.11 11.32
CA ALA A 126 4.02 5.31 12.12
C ALA A 126 4.77 4.97 13.41
N TYR A 127 5.83 5.72 13.68
CA TYR A 127 6.65 5.60 14.88
C TYR A 127 6.57 6.88 15.70
N GLN A 128 6.73 6.72 17.02
CA GLN A 128 7.15 7.82 17.87
C GLN A 128 8.66 8.05 17.68
N LEU A 129 9.06 9.31 17.63
CA LEU A 129 10.42 9.74 17.40
C LEU A 129 10.90 10.57 18.60
N SER A 130 12.09 10.23 19.12
CA SER A 130 12.81 11.07 20.09
C SER A 130 14.16 11.45 19.52
N TYR A 131 14.49 12.74 19.56
CA TYR A 131 15.79 13.27 19.20
C TYR A 131 16.36 14.08 20.37
N LYS A 132 17.49 13.66 20.90
CA LYS A 132 18.11 14.23 22.09
C LYS A 132 19.53 14.65 21.79
N THR A 133 19.97 15.69 22.48
CA THR A 133 21.31 16.28 22.34
C THR A 133 21.96 16.41 23.70
N TRP A 134 23.27 16.19 23.77
CA TRP A 134 24.05 16.26 24.99
C TRP A 134 25.39 16.94 24.76
N GLN A 135 25.92 17.50 25.85
CA GLN A 135 27.30 17.94 25.97
C GLN A 135 27.99 17.14 27.06
N VAL A 136 29.18 16.62 26.78
CA VAL A 136 30.03 15.88 27.70
C VAL A 136 31.08 16.84 28.28
N ILE A 137 30.96 17.16 29.56
CA ILE A 137 31.88 18.06 30.27
C ILE A 137 32.50 17.29 31.43
N GLY A 138 33.83 17.17 31.45
CA GLY A 138 34.53 16.44 32.53
C GLY A 138 34.10 14.98 32.69
N GLY A 139 33.71 14.32 31.58
CA GLY A 139 33.19 12.95 31.58
C GLY A 139 31.72 12.81 31.99
N GLN A 140 31.05 13.90 32.39
CA GLN A 140 29.63 13.89 32.71
C GLN A 140 28.78 14.35 31.52
N ARG A 141 27.76 13.57 31.20
CA ARG A 141 26.81 13.84 30.12
C ARG A 141 25.71 14.78 30.63
N ARG A 142 25.63 15.98 30.07
CA ARG A 142 24.56 16.95 30.33
C ARG A 142 23.66 17.06 29.11
N GLN A 143 22.36 16.81 29.27
CA GLN A 143 21.41 16.98 28.17
C GLN A 143 21.23 18.47 27.84
N THR A 144 21.37 18.82 26.56
CA THR A 144 21.26 20.20 26.05
C THR A 144 19.98 20.43 25.26
N GLY A 145 19.22 19.39 24.95
CA GLY A 145 17.90 19.51 24.33
C GLY A 145 17.23 18.17 24.06
N GLU A 146 15.93 18.24 23.81
CA GLU A 146 15.07 17.12 23.41
C GLU A 146 14.02 17.61 22.42
N ALA A 147 13.72 16.80 21.40
CA ALA A 147 12.60 16.98 20.50
C ALA A 147 11.84 15.65 20.41
N LEU A 148 10.52 15.74 20.52
CA LEU A 148 9.59 14.61 20.44
C LEU A 148 8.69 14.82 19.23
N GLY A 149 8.51 13.77 18.45
CA GLY A 149 7.77 13.82 17.21
C GLY A 149 7.25 12.47 16.77
N ASN A 150 6.76 12.45 15.54
CA ASN A 150 6.39 11.24 14.82
C ASN A 150 7.19 11.13 13.52
N LEU A 151 7.38 9.89 13.08
CA LEU A 151 7.88 9.54 11.76
C LEU A 151 6.86 8.62 11.10
N TYR A 152 6.39 8.99 9.91
CA TYR A 152 5.53 8.16 9.08
C TYR A 152 6.35 7.72 7.87
N SER A 153 6.33 6.42 7.58
CA SER A 153 6.75 5.88 6.28
C SER A 153 5.52 5.40 5.56
N PHE A 154 5.25 5.98 4.39
CA PHE A 154 4.09 5.67 3.57
C PHE A 154 4.53 5.31 2.16
N GLY A 155 4.26 4.08 1.75
CA GLY A 155 4.49 3.59 0.40
C GLY A 155 3.19 3.44 -0.36
N TYR A 156 3.20 3.79 -1.65
CA TYR A 156 2.03 3.64 -2.52
C TYR A 156 2.43 3.22 -3.93
N SER A 157 1.58 2.41 -4.56
CA SER A 157 1.79 1.86 -5.90
C SER A 157 0.48 1.78 -6.69
N ASP A 158 0.54 1.24 -7.90
CA ASP A 158 -0.65 0.82 -8.62
C ASP A 158 -0.43 -0.51 -9.37
N THR A 159 -1.54 -1.24 -9.60
CA THR A 159 -1.55 -2.55 -10.24
C THR A 159 -1.26 -2.51 -11.75
N SER A 160 -1.11 -1.33 -12.35
CA SER A 160 -0.95 -1.10 -13.79
C SER A 160 0.29 -0.32 -14.19
N VAL A 161 1.08 0.19 -13.23
CA VAL A 161 2.32 0.92 -13.49
C VAL A 161 3.51 0.27 -12.75
N PRO A 162 4.72 0.23 -13.35
CA PRO A 162 5.90 -0.38 -12.74
C PRO A 162 6.61 0.53 -11.72
N THR A 163 6.07 1.72 -11.45
CA THR A 163 6.61 2.68 -10.49
C THR A 163 5.81 2.67 -9.19
N TRP A 164 6.49 2.90 -8.08
CA TRP A 164 5.88 3.16 -6.78
C TRP A 164 6.58 4.33 -6.08
N GLY A 165 5.84 4.99 -5.21
CA GLY A 165 6.31 6.10 -4.40
C GLY A 165 6.55 5.68 -2.95
N GLN A 166 7.48 6.38 -2.31
CA GLN A 166 7.72 6.31 -0.88
C GLN A 166 7.86 7.70 -0.29
N GLN A 167 7.00 8.01 0.67
CA GLN A 167 7.02 9.23 1.46
C GLN A 167 7.53 8.95 2.87
N ILE A 168 8.37 9.86 3.37
CA ILE A 168 8.66 9.98 4.79
C ILE A 168 8.11 11.31 5.27
N GLU A 169 7.32 11.30 6.34
CA GLU A 169 6.87 12.51 7.01
C GLU A 169 7.41 12.55 8.44
N VAL A 170 8.17 13.60 8.76
CA VAL A 170 8.69 13.84 10.12
C VAL A 170 8.03 15.08 10.70
N GLY A 171 7.44 14.96 11.88
CA GLY A 171 6.77 16.08 12.55
C GLY A 171 7.13 16.12 14.02
N MET A 172 7.77 17.19 14.48
CA MET A 172 8.04 17.41 15.91
C MET A 172 6.86 18.13 16.56
N TYR A 173 6.34 17.61 17.68
CA TYR A 173 5.22 18.21 18.42
C TYR A 173 5.61 18.86 19.74
N ALA A 174 6.77 18.52 20.31
CA ALA A 174 7.27 19.08 21.56
C ALA A 174 8.79 19.06 21.60
N GLY A 175 9.37 19.86 22.48
CA GLY A 175 10.80 19.83 22.75
C GLY A 175 11.34 21.14 23.31
N TRP A 176 12.63 21.15 23.62
CA TRP A 176 13.37 22.28 24.16
C TRP A 176 14.86 22.21 23.81
N GLY A 177 15.57 23.31 24.06
CA GLY A 177 17.03 23.35 23.94
C GLY A 177 17.53 23.29 22.50
N ASP A 178 18.71 22.70 22.31
CA ASP A 178 19.37 22.68 20.99
C ASP A 178 18.73 21.69 20.01
N ALA A 179 18.09 20.64 20.52
CA ALA A 179 17.42 19.64 19.69
C ALA A 179 16.33 20.26 18.79
N ILE A 180 15.45 21.13 19.31
CA ILE A 180 14.36 21.75 18.51
C ILE A 180 14.86 22.78 17.49
N LYS A 181 16.08 23.30 17.64
CA LYS A 181 16.73 24.17 16.64
C LYS A 181 17.34 23.37 15.49
N GLY A 182 17.22 22.05 15.54
CA GLY A 182 17.75 21.14 14.56
C GLY A 182 16.98 21.07 13.25
N SER A 183 17.43 20.16 12.39
CA SER A 183 16.82 19.88 11.09
C SER A 183 16.88 18.39 10.77
N VAL A 184 16.05 17.97 9.83
CA VAL A 184 16.11 16.64 9.21
C VAL A 184 16.28 16.77 7.70
N ARG A 185 17.10 15.89 7.13
CA ARG A 185 17.19 15.65 5.69
C ARG A 185 17.15 14.15 5.43
N GLY A 186 16.88 13.76 4.21
CA GLY A 186 16.87 12.35 3.82
C GLY A 186 17.57 12.12 2.49
N THR A 187 18.19 10.96 2.38
CA THR A 187 18.49 10.34 1.08
C THR A 187 17.78 8.99 1.03
N SER A 188 17.53 8.49 -0.17
CA SER A 188 16.85 7.21 -0.33
C SER A 188 17.52 6.35 -1.37
N THR A 189 17.62 5.05 -1.15
CA THR A 189 18.27 4.07 -2.04
C THR A 189 17.36 2.88 -2.29
N GLY A 190 17.47 2.25 -3.47
CA GLY A 190 16.77 1.01 -3.79
C GLY A 190 17.75 -0.12 -4.07
N GLN A 191 17.45 -1.32 -3.58
CA GLN A 191 18.22 -2.55 -3.80
C GLN A 191 17.30 -3.67 -4.29
N GLY A 192 17.68 -4.35 -5.38
CA GLY A 192 16.91 -5.45 -5.96
C GLY A 192 16.51 -5.17 -7.41
N LYS A 193 15.27 -5.49 -7.77
CA LYS A 193 14.76 -5.35 -9.14
C LYS A 193 14.15 -3.97 -9.39
N CYS A 194 14.95 -2.93 -9.19
CA CYS A 194 14.50 -1.55 -9.23
C CYS A 194 15.60 -0.54 -9.51
N THR A 195 15.19 0.62 -10.02
CA THR A 195 16.01 1.83 -10.18
C THR A 195 15.30 2.98 -9.47
N ARG A 196 16.06 3.81 -8.75
CA ARG A 196 15.52 5.03 -8.15
C ARG A 196 15.36 6.09 -9.24
N THR A 197 14.14 6.54 -9.46
CA THR A 197 13.78 7.55 -10.46
C THR A 197 14.06 8.95 -9.92
N SER A 198 13.59 9.24 -8.71
CA SER A 198 13.80 10.55 -8.09
C SER A 198 13.80 10.45 -6.55
N VAL A 199 14.36 11.46 -5.90
CA VAL A 199 14.35 11.62 -4.45
C VAL A 199 14.48 13.10 -4.09
N SER A 200 13.67 13.54 -3.13
CA SER A 200 13.72 14.89 -2.59
C SER A 200 13.39 14.87 -1.11
N PHE A 201 14.40 15.13 -0.28
CA PHE A 201 14.22 15.49 1.12
C PHE A 201 15.37 16.40 1.56
N PRO A 202 15.40 17.66 1.07
CA PRO A 202 16.40 18.63 1.49
C PRO A 202 16.32 18.87 3.00
N GLY A 203 17.36 19.48 3.58
CA GLY A 203 17.35 19.85 4.99
C GLY A 203 16.18 20.77 5.33
N LYS A 204 15.29 20.32 6.23
CA LYS A 204 14.17 21.11 6.73
C LYS A 204 14.26 21.27 8.25
N PRO A 205 14.12 22.49 8.79
CA PRO A 205 14.20 22.74 10.23
C PRO A 205 13.03 22.10 10.97
N PHE A 206 13.19 21.70 12.23
CA PHE A 206 12.08 21.14 13.03
C PHE A 206 11.00 22.16 13.38
N LEU A 207 11.37 23.44 13.46
CA LEU A 207 10.42 24.54 13.68
C LEU A 207 9.77 25.00 12.37
N PRO A 208 8.51 25.46 12.41
CA PRO A 208 7.60 25.41 13.56
C PRO A 208 7.20 23.98 13.93
N LEU A 209 6.92 23.76 15.22
CA LEU A 209 6.37 22.49 15.73
C LEU A 209 4.97 22.25 15.16
N ASN A 210 4.48 21.02 15.28
CA ASN A 210 3.18 20.57 14.78
C ASN A 210 3.01 20.79 13.26
N THR A 211 4.13 20.78 12.53
CA THR A 211 4.14 20.87 11.08
C THR A 211 4.94 19.70 10.54
N TRP A 212 4.46 19.09 9.46
CA TRP A 212 5.12 17.97 8.81
C TRP A 212 6.30 18.37 7.93
N ARG A 213 7.31 17.51 7.85
CA ARG A 213 8.44 17.58 6.92
C ARG A 213 8.39 16.37 6.01
N LEU A 214 7.87 16.61 4.81
CA LEU A 214 7.75 15.60 3.76
C LEU A 214 9.08 15.44 3.02
N GLY A 215 9.53 14.20 2.88
CA GLY A 215 10.46 13.73 1.88
C GLY A 215 9.80 12.68 1.00
N GLU A 216 10.16 12.64 -0.28
CA GLU A 216 9.58 11.71 -1.24
C GLU A 216 10.65 11.09 -2.13
N SER A 217 10.44 9.84 -2.53
CA SER A 217 11.27 9.13 -3.48
C SER A 217 10.42 8.21 -4.34
N PHE A 218 10.85 8.02 -5.58
CA PHE A 218 10.17 7.16 -6.55
C PHE A 218 11.13 6.12 -7.09
N TYR A 219 10.59 4.94 -7.33
CA TYR A 219 11.35 3.81 -7.86
C TYR A 219 10.57 3.17 -9.00
N ARG A 220 11.29 2.82 -10.05
CA ARG A 220 10.79 2.04 -11.17
C ARG A 220 11.29 0.61 -11.07
N SER A 221 10.43 -0.37 -11.30
CA SER A 221 10.84 -1.77 -11.36
C SER A 221 11.64 -2.06 -12.62
N THR A 222 12.64 -2.94 -12.49
CA THR A 222 13.33 -3.56 -13.63
C THR A 222 12.70 -4.88 -14.06
N ALA A 223 11.71 -5.39 -13.33
CA ALA A 223 10.99 -6.63 -13.64
C ALA A 223 9.80 -6.37 -14.60
N THR A 224 10.09 -5.79 -15.76
CA THR A 224 9.07 -5.36 -16.74
C THR A 224 8.83 -6.33 -17.89
N ALA A 225 9.77 -7.25 -18.15
CA ALA A 225 9.62 -8.27 -19.18
C ALA A 225 8.49 -9.26 -18.84
N ALA A 226 7.78 -9.79 -19.84
CA ALA A 226 6.73 -10.77 -19.62
C ALA A 226 7.22 -11.97 -18.79
N GLY A 227 6.44 -12.36 -17.78
CA GLY A 227 6.78 -13.41 -16.82
C GLY A 227 7.72 -12.96 -15.68
N ALA A 228 8.28 -11.75 -15.73
CA ALA A 228 9.20 -11.28 -14.70
C ALA A 228 8.49 -10.97 -13.39
N VAL A 229 9.18 -11.27 -12.28
CA VAL A 229 8.78 -10.94 -10.92
C VAL A 229 9.98 -10.33 -10.21
N GLY A 230 9.79 -9.24 -9.50
CA GLY A 230 10.85 -8.55 -8.79
C GLY A 230 10.38 -7.90 -7.51
N THR A 231 11.26 -7.93 -6.51
CA THR A 231 11.11 -7.16 -5.27
C THR A 231 12.21 -6.11 -5.18
N CYS A 232 11.94 -5.06 -4.43
CA CYS A 232 12.89 -3.99 -4.15
C CYS A 232 12.83 -3.67 -2.66
N ALA A 233 13.98 -3.67 -2.01
CA ALA A 233 14.14 -3.06 -0.70
C ALA A 233 14.48 -1.58 -0.92
N THR A 234 13.73 -0.70 -0.29
CA THR A 234 13.94 0.75 -0.38
C THR A 234 14.29 1.27 1.00
N THR A 235 15.36 2.04 1.09
CA THR A 235 15.90 2.52 2.36
C THR A 235 16.01 4.03 2.35
N TRP A 236 15.31 4.67 3.28
CA TRP A 236 15.54 6.06 3.65
C TRP A 236 16.63 6.15 4.70
N ALA A 237 17.67 6.93 4.44
CA ALA A 237 18.67 7.32 5.43
C ALA A 237 18.40 8.77 5.86
N LEU A 238 17.71 8.93 6.98
CA LEU A 238 17.41 10.24 7.56
C LEU A 238 18.58 10.72 8.39
N THR A 239 18.96 11.98 8.26
CA THR A 239 20.01 12.61 9.10
C THR A 239 19.39 13.72 9.91
N PHE A 240 19.47 13.58 11.23
CA PHE A 240 19.04 14.58 12.20
C PHE A 240 20.26 15.39 12.63
N THR A 241 20.16 16.71 12.62
CA THR A 241 21.24 17.61 13.04
C THR A 241 20.75 18.61 14.06
N ALA A 242 21.64 19.10 14.92
CA ALA A 242 21.40 20.20 15.84
C ALA A 242 22.65 21.09 15.91
N PRO A 243 22.51 22.38 16.30
CA PRO A 243 23.66 23.27 16.46
C PRO A 243 24.74 22.67 17.35
N GLY A 244 25.98 22.62 16.85
CA GLY A 244 27.15 22.11 17.58
C GLY A 244 27.20 20.58 17.78
N CYS A 245 26.20 19.83 17.32
CA CYS A 245 26.17 18.38 17.44
C CYS A 245 26.45 17.70 16.08
N PRO A 246 27.07 16.50 16.07
CA PRO A 246 27.18 15.71 14.85
C PRO A 246 25.81 15.24 14.36
N GLY A 247 25.73 14.88 13.08
CA GLY A 247 24.50 14.34 12.50
C GLY A 247 24.24 12.89 12.90
N SER A 248 23.06 12.60 13.45
CA SER A 248 22.63 11.23 13.77
C SER A 248 21.84 10.64 12.59
N ALA A 249 22.31 9.51 12.04
CA ALA A 249 21.67 8.86 10.90
C ALA A 249 20.72 7.75 11.34
N LEU A 250 19.48 7.79 10.86
CA LEU A 250 18.43 6.80 11.12
C LEU A 250 18.02 6.12 9.80
N PRO A 251 18.44 4.87 9.54
CA PRO A 251 17.98 4.12 8.39
C PRO A 251 16.57 3.56 8.66
N HIS A 252 15.71 3.65 7.66
CA HIS A 252 14.39 3.01 7.61
C HIS A 252 14.27 2.26 6.30
N THR A 253 14.04 0.94 6.34
CA THR A 253 13.99 0.09 5.15
C THR A 253 12.64 -0.58 5.03
N ASP A 254 12.01 -0.41 3.88
CA ASP A 254 10.77 -1.06 3.49
C ASP A 254 11.04 -2.15 2.46
N ARG A 255 10.27 -3.25 2.53
CA ARG A 255 10.38 -4.38 1.59
C ARG A 255 9.01 -4.81 1.07
N GLU A 256 8.10 -3.86 0.99
CA GLU A 256 6.68 -4.17 0.90
C GLU A 256 6.17 -4.36 -0.52
N PHE A 257 6.88 -3.84 -1.53
CA PHE A 257 6.44 -3.89 -2.91
C PHE A 257 7.08 -5.02 -3.70
N ARG A 258 6.22 -5.80 -4.36
CA ARG A 258 6.57 -6.64 -5.49
C ARG A 258 6.02 -6.00 -6.75
N CYS A 259 6.86 -5.88 -7.76
CA CYS A 259 6.44 -5.53 -9.10
C CYS A 259 6.62 -6.73 -10.02
N ASP A 260 5.68 -6.94 -10.92
CA ASP A 260 5.71 -8.07 -11.85
C ASP A 260 5.10 -7.71 -13.19
N ASN A 261 5.50 -8.44 -14.23
CA ASN A 261 4.73 -8.60 -15.46
C ASN A 261 4.40 -10.09 -15.67
N ASN A 262 4.03 -10.77 -14.58
CA ASN A 262 3.71 -12.21 -14.55
C ASN A 262 2.21 -12.47 -14.35
N THR A 263 1.39 -11.43 -14.41
CA THR A 263 -0.06 -11.53 -14.23
C THR A 263 -0.74 -11.86 -15.55
N ALA A 264 -1.17 -13.11 -15.73
CA ALA A 264 -1.81 -13.58 -16.95
C ALA A 264 -3.02 -12.71 -17.39
N GLY A 265 -3.00 -12.21 -18.62
CA GLY A 265 -4.02 -11.31 -19.15
C GLY A 265 -3.80 -9.83 -18.81
N ARG A 266 -2.67 -9.47 -18.21
CA ARG A 266 -2.19 -8.10 -18.08
C ARG A 266 -0.82 -7.98 -18.74
N PRO A 267 -0.69 -7.28 -19.89
CA PRO A 267 0.57 -7.16 -20.60
C PRO A 267 1.54 -6.14 -19.98
N GLN A 268 1.02 -5.29 -19.08
CA GLN A 268 1.79 -4.25 -18.41
C GLN A 268 2.24 -4.68 -17.01
N ALA A 269 3.45 -4.25 -16.66
CA ALA A 269 3.99 -4.42 -15.33
C ALA A 269 3.20 -3.57 -14.30
N GLY A 270 3.11 -4.07 -13.07
CA GLY A 270 2.41 -3.38 -11.98
C GLY A 270 3.01 -3.77 -10.64
N CYS A 271 2.79 -2.93 -9.63
CA CYS A 271 3.37 -3.11 -8.30
C CYS A 271 2.26 -3.29 -7.24
N VAL A 272 2.46 -4.27 -6.36
CA VAL A 272 1.52 -4.62 -5.28
C VAL A 272 2.26 -4.96 -4.00
N VAL A 273 1.52 -4.90 -2.89
CA VAL A 273 1.90 -5.44 -1.59
C VAL A 273 1.52 -6.91 -1.56
N PRO A 274 2.46 -7.85 -1.79
CA PRO A 274 2.13 -9.22 -2.13
C PRO A 274 1.55 -10.00 -0.95
N TRP A 275 1.89 -9.62 0.29
CA TRP A 275 1.40 -10.27 1.51
C TRP A 275 -0.01 -9.84 1.90
N TYR A 276 -0.54 -8.74 1.34
CA TYR A 276 -1.93 -8.34 1.59
C TYR A 276 -2.89 -9.31 0.90
N ALA A 277 -3.78 -9.91 1.70
CA ALA A 277 -4.80 -10.83 1.24
C ALA A 277 -6.01 -10.06 0.72
N SER A 278 -6.01 -9.74 -0.58
CA SER A 278 -7.12 -9.04 -1.25
C SER A 278 -8.44 -9.83 -1.15
N HIS A 279 -9.57 -9.10 -1.15
CA HIS A 279 -10.90 -9.69 -1.05
C HIS A 279 -11.49 -10.00 -2.44
N LEU A 280 -11.82 -11.27 -2.66
CA LEU A 280 -12.66 -11.76 -3.74
C LEU A 280 -14.11 -11.80 -3.26
N ASN A 281 -14.97 -10.98 -3.87
CA ASN A 281 -16.34 -10.82 -3.40
C ASN A 281 -17.33 -11.70 -4.17
N TYR A 282 -18.18 -12.42 -3.44
CA TYR A 282 -19.35 -13.11 -3.98
C TYR A 282 -20.63 -12.49 -3.41
N SER A 283 -21.46 -11.89 -4.26
CA SER A 283 -22.68 -11.17 -3.84
C SER A 283 -23.85 -12.14 -3.65
N THR A 284 -24.56 -12.00 -2.53
CA THR A 284 -25.77 -12.77 -2.24
C THR A 284 -26.92 -12.40 -3.18
N ALA A 285 -27.00 -11.15 -3.65
CA ALA A 285 -28.00 -10.71 -4.61
C ALA A 285 -27.77 -11.26 -6.02
N LYS A 286 -26.50 -11.40 -6.45
CA LYS A 286 -26.16 -11.83 -7.82
C LYS A 286 -25.93 -13.33 -7.97
N TYR A 287 -25.33 -13.96 -6.96
CA TYR A 287 -24.91 -15.37 -7.00
C TYR A 287 -25.31 -16.09 -5.70
N PRO A 288 -26.62 -16.18 -5.41
CA PRO A 288 -27.11 -16.61 -4.10
C PRO A 288 -26.71 -18.04 -3.73
N ALA A 289 -26.63 -18.96 -4.68
CA ALA A 289 -26.27 -20.36 -4.39
C ALA A 289 -24.77 -20.48 -4.08
N LEU A 290 -23.92 -19.79 -4.86
CA LEU A 290 -22.48 -19.68 -4.60
C LEU A 290 -22.21 -19.02 -3.24
N ALA A 291 -22.81 -17.86 -2.99
CA ALA A 291 -22.64 -17.12 -1.75
C ALA A 291 -23.11 -17.92 -0.52
N SER A 292 -24.21 -18.67 -0.65
CA SER A 292 -24.71 -19.56 0.39
C SER A 292 -23.76 -20.74 0.67
N HIS A 293 -23.22 -21.38 -0.37
CA HIS A 293 -22.26 -22.47 -0.19
C HIS A 293 -20.99 -21.99 0.52
N VAL A 294 -20.41 -20.88 0.05
CA VAL A 294 -19.18 -20.31 0.63
C VAL A 294 -19.39 -19.86 2.07
N SER A 295 -20.50 -19.19 2.37
CA SER A 295 -20.84 -18.78 3.74
C SER A 295 -20.89 -19.97 4.70
N ARG A 296 -21.54 -21.07 4.29
CA ARG A 296 -21.63 -22.30 5.10
C ARG A 296 -20.29 -23.01 5.23
N ALA A 297 -19.50 -23.03 4.15
CA ALA A 297 -18.15 -23.57 4.14
C ALA A 297 -17.25 -22.88 5.16
N GLN A 298 -17.23 -21.54 5.14
CA GLN A 298 -16.48 -20.72 6.10
C GLN A 298 -17.01 -20.89 7.53
N ALA A 299 -18.33 -20.93 7.72
CA ALA A 299 -18.95 -21.18 9.03
C ALA A 299 -18.59 -22.56 9.60
N SER A 300 -18.35 -23.56 8.75
CA SER A 300 -17.86 -24.88 9.18
C SER A 300 -16.41 -24.89 9.66
N GLY A 301 -15.69 -23.76 9.55
CA GLY A 301 -14.31 -23.60 10.00
C GLY A 301 -13.24 -23.70 8.92
N LEU A 302 -13.62 -23.87 7.64
CA LEU A 302 -12.70 -23.83 6.51
C LEU A 302 -12.05 -22.43 6.37
N PRO A 303 -10.80 -22.33 5.86
CA PRO A 303 -10.07 -21.07 5.76
C PRO A 303 -10.67 -20.14 4.69
N GLY A 304 -10.13 -18.93 4.56
CA GLY A 304 -10.44 -17.99 3.48
C GLY A 304 -11.49 -16.92 3.78
N GLY A 305 -12.26 -17.08 4.86
CA GLY A 305 -13.25 -16.08 5.31
C GLY A 305 -12.78 -15.16 6.45
N ARG A 306 -11.55 -15.35 6.96
CA ARG A 306 -10.98 -14.59 8.09
C ARG A 306 -9.53 -14.22 7.81
N SER A 307 -9.11 -13.04 8.26
CA SER A 307 -7.77 -12.48 8.05
C SER A 307 -6.63 -13.37 8.56
N SER A 308 -6.83 -14.11 9.65
CA SER A 308 -5.79 -14.98 10.23
C SER A 308 -5.57 -16.29 9.46
N ARG A 309 -6.44 -16.62 8.49
CA ARG A 309 -6.39 -17.88 7.74
C ARG A 309 -6.75 -17.64 6.27
N PRO A 310 -5.91 -16.93 5.50
CA PRO A 310 -6.16 -16.69 4.08
C PRO A 310 -6.12 -17.99 3.27
N LEU A 311 -6.63 -17.92 2.05
CA LEU A 311 -6.31 -18.89 1.00
C LEU A 311 -5.06 -18.44 0.27
N HIS A 312 -4.26 -19.35 -0.26
CA HIS A 312 -3.11 -19.04 -1.11
C HIS A 312 -3.36 -19.54 -2.53
N ARG A 313 -3.15 -18.68 -3.52
CA ARG A 313 -3.39 -19.06 -4.92
C ARG A 313 -2.45 -20.20 -5.32
N THR A 314 -2.97 -21.15 -6.09
CA THR A 314 -2.17 -22.10 -6.85
C THR A 314 -2.44 -21.99 -8.35
N THR A 315 -1.37 -22.01 -9.13
CA THR A 315 -1.34 -22.06 -10.59
C THR A 315 -0.88 -23.43 -11.09
N ASP A 316 -0.49 -24.32 -10.17
CA ASP A 316 -0.10 -25.69 -10.49
C ASP A 316 -1.33 -26.49 -10.99
N PRO A 317 -1.34 -26.95 -12.25
CA PRO A 317 -2.47 -27.69 -12.80
C PRO A 317 -2.70 -29.03 -12.10
N VAL A 318 -1.66 -29.65 -11.52
CA VAL A 318 -1.79 -30.92 -10.79
C VAL A 318 -2.60 -30.67 -9.51
N ILE A 319 -2.23 -29.67 -8.72
CA ILE A 319 -2.95 -29.30 -7.49
C ILE A 319 -4.41 -28.93 -7.80
N GLN A 320 -4.64 -28.13 -8.85
CA GLN A 320 -6.00 -27.74 -9.22
C GLN A 320 -6.85 -28.93 -9.66
N ASN A 321 -6.28 -29.86 -10.43
CA ASN A 321 -6.99 -31.04 -10.89
C ASN A 321 -7.26 -32.02 -9.75
N ASP A 322 -6.32 -32.16 -8.83
CA ASP A 322 -6.51 -32.98 -7.63
C ASP A 322 -7.60 -32.39 -6.72
N ASN A 323 -7.61 -31.09 -6.49
CA ASN A 323 -8.69 -30.40 -5.75
C ASN A 323 -10.06 -30.71 -6.39
N ARG A 324 -10.20 -30.49 -7.70
CA ARG A 324 -11.44 -30.75 -8.46
C ARG A 324 -11.86 -32.21 -8.40
N ARG A 325 -10.93 -33.13 -8.65
CA ARG A 325 -11.21 -34.57 -8.64
C ARG A 325 -11.66 -35.03 -7.25
N LEU A 326 -10.99 -34.58 -6.19
CA LEU A 326 -11.29 -35.00 -4.83
C LEU A 326 -12.58 -34.38 -4.29
N ALA A 327 -12.90 -33.13 -4.66
CA ALA A 327 -14.11 -32.45 -4.19
C ALA A 327 -15.35 -32.71 -5.06
N CYS A 328 -15.19 -32.94 -6.37
CA CYS A 328 -16.29 -32.99 -7.32
C CYS A 328 -16.22 -34.17 -8.32
N GLY A 329 -15.22 -35.04 -8.27
CA GLY A 329 -14.99 -36.08 -9.29
C GLY A 329 -16.05 -37.18 -9.36
N ASP A 330 -16.82 -37.39 -8.30
CA ASP A 330 -17.95 -38.33 -8.22
C ASP A 330 -19.32 -37.61 -8.19
N ALA A 331 -19.36 -36.31 -8.50
CA ALA A 331 -20.58 -35.53 -8.48
C ALA A 331 -21.61 -36.11 -9.46
N ALA A 332 -22.84 -36.29 -8.98
CA ALA A 332 -23.93 -36.74 -9.84
C ALA A 332 -24.22 -35.68 -10.92
N SER A 333 -24.53 -36.14 -12.13
CA SER A 333 -25.00 -35.26 -13.19
C SER A 333 -26.44 -34.85 -12.92
N ILE A 334 -26.66 -33.60 -12.50
CA ILE A 334 -27.98 -33.04 -12.21
C ILE A 334 -28.26 -31.89 -13.18
N THR A 335 -29.37 -31.98 -13.92
CA THR A 335 -29.75 -30.95 -14.89
C THR A 335 -29.81 -29.56 -14.26
N GLY A 336 -29.12 -28.60 -14.85
CA GLY A 336 -29.08 -27.21 -14.39
C GLY A 336 -28.17 -26.94 -13.19
N LYS A 337 -27.51 -27.97 -12.64
CA LYS A 337 -26.57 -27.83 -11.53
C LYS A 337 -25.16 -28.28 -11.91
N SER A 338 -24.18 -27.75 -11.20
CA SER A 338 -22.79 -28.17 -11.26
C SER A 338 -22.19 -28.17 -9.86
N CYS A 339 -21.21 -29.04 -9.64
CA CYS A 339 -20.49 -29.08 -8.37
C CYS A 339 -19.63 -27.83 -8.20
N ASP A 340 -19.82 -27.15 -7.08
CA ASP A 340 -18.96 -26.09 -6.56
C ASP A 340 -18.18 -26.62 -5.35
N GLU A 341 -16.97 -26.11 -5.17
CA GLU A 341 -16.02 -26.56 -4.15
C GLU A 341 -15.43 -25.38 -3.36
N TYR A 342 -15.27 -25.58 -2.06
CA TYR A 342 -14.63 -24.61 -1.18
C TYR A 342 -13.71 -25.30 -0.16
N PRO A 343 -12.42 -24.92 0.00
CA PRO A 343 -11.71 -23.90 -0.77
C PRO A 343 -11.68 -24.19 -2.29
N VAL A 344 -11.63 -23.13 -3.10
CA VAL A 344 -11.70 -23.22 -4.56
C VAL A 344 -10.52 -24.00 -5.16
N ALA A 345 -10.69 -24.61 -6.34
CA ALA A 345 -9.65 -25.37 -7.06
C ALA A 345 -8.28 -24.66 -7.11
N THR A 346 -8.33 -23.34 -7.30
CA THR A 346 -7.18 -22.45 -7.46
C THR A 346 -6.57 -21.99 -6.14
N SER A 347 -6.86 -22.68 -5.03
CA SER A 347 -6.26 -22.48 -3.70
C SER A 347 -5.46 -23.71 -3.26
N ARG A 348 -4.37 -23.48 -2.51
CA ARG A 348 -3.54 -24.52 -1.90
C ARG A 348 -4.21 -25.22 -0.71
N GLU A 349 -5.29 -24.65 -0.18
CA GLU A 349 -6.04 -25.16 0.98
C GLU A 349 -7.17 -26.13 0.59
N GLY A 350 -7.33 -26.43 -0.70
CA GLY A 350 -8.27 -27.45 -1.18
C GLY A 350 -7.92 -28.87 -0.71
N LEU A 351 -8.72 -29.86 -1.12
CA LEU A 351 -8.59 -31.24 -0.63
C LEU A 351 -7.25 -31.92 -0.92
N SER A 352 -6.49 -31.46 -1.92
CA SER A 352 -5.13 -31.97 -2.16
C SER A 352 -4.17 -31.72 -0.99
N ALA A 353 -4.45 -30.74 -0.11
CA ALA A 353 -3.71 -30.51 1.13
C ALA A 353 -4.16 -31.38 2.32
N GLY A 354 -5.10 -32.30 2.09
CA GLY A 354 -5.63 -33.24 3.08
C GLY A 354 -6.83 -32.72 3.87
N GLY A 355 -7.32 -33.55 4.79
CA GLY A 355 -8.57 -33.34 5.52
C GLY A 355 -9.74 -34.12 4.92
N THR A 356 -10.96 -33.80 5.34
CA THR A 356 -12.18 -34.52 4.95
C THR A 356 -13.03 -33.72 3.98
N ARG A 357 -13.63 -34.43 3.02
CA ARG A 357 -14.66 -33.86 2.15
C ARG A 357 -15.98 -33.81 2.91
N ARG A 358 -16.67 -32.67 2.85
CA ARG A 358 -17.95 -32.44 3.53
C ARG A 358 -19.00 -31.85 2.61
N THR A 359 -20.24 -31.79 3.07
CA THR A 359 -21.32 -31.07 2.40
C THR A 359 -22.28 -30.45 3.41
N PHE A 360 -23.31 -29.79 2.91
CA PHE A 360 -24.37 -29.18 3.70
C PHE A 360 -25.74 -29.66 3.22
N ASP A 361 -26.78 -29.35 3.97
CA ASP A 361 -28.14 -29.66 3.54
C ASP A 361 -28.47 -28.93 2.23
N ASN A 362 -29.29 -29.56 1.39
CA ASN A 362 -29.69 -29.06 0.07
C ASN A 362 -28.52 -28.84 -0.92
N CYS A 363 -27.44 -29.62 -0.79
CA CYS A 363 -26.30 -29.61 -1.71
C CYS A 363 -26.26 -30.80 -2.69
N ASP A 364 -27.29 -31.66 -2.70
CA ASP A 364 -27.39 -32.87 -3.53
C ASP A 364 -26.16 -33.80 -3.45
N PHE A 365 -25.54 -33.89 -2.28
CA PHE A 365 -24.48 -34.83 -1.96
C PHE A 365 -24.84 -35.68 -0.75
N ASN A 366 -24.43 -36.95 -0.78
CA ASN A 366 -24.45 -37.83 0.38
C ASN A 366 -23.06 -37.90 1.04
N LEU A 367 -22.60 -36.78 1.60
CA LEU A 367 -21.30 -36.65 2.26
C LEU A 367 -21.44 -36.28 3.74
N PRO A 368 -20.43 -36.49 4.59
CA PRO A 368 -20.50 -36.07 5.99
C PRO A 368 -20.76 -34.56 6.17
N ARG A 369 -21.47 -34.20 7.25
CA ARG A 369 -21.77 -32.80 7.63
C ARG A 369 -20.77 -32.38 8.71
N GLU A 370 -19.50 -32.38 8.34
CA GLU A 370 -18.39 -32.16 9.27
C GLU A 370 -18.02 -30.69 9.42
N THR A 371 -17.26 -30.40 10.47
CA THR A 371 -16.65 -29.09 10.73
C THR A 371 -15.16 -29.26 10.99
N GLY A 372 -14.41 -28.16 10.89
CA GLY A 372 -12.99 -28.14 11.17
C GLY A 372 -12.17 -27.41 10.10
N PRO A 373 -10.87 -27.22 10.37
CA PRO A 373 -10.03 -26.29 9.61
C PRO A 373 -9.45 -26.83 8.30
N ARG A 374 -9.55 -28.14 8.05
CA ARG A 374 -8.97 -28.82 6.89
C ARG A 374 -10.03 -29.54 6.06
N GLY A 375 -9.73 -29.81 4.80
CA GLY A 375 -10.63 -30.45 3.85
C GLY A 375 -11.33 -29.43 2.93
N ALA A 376 -12.40 -29.88 2.26
CA ALA A 376 -13.22 -29.01 1.42
C ALA A 376 -14.70 -29.40 1.53
N SER A 377 -15.58 -28.43 1.31
CA SER A 377 -17.00 -28.68 1.07
C SER A 377 -17.29 -28.76 -0.43
N ALA A 378 -18.24 -29.62 -0.78
CA ALA A 378 -18.79 -29.74 -2.13
C ALA A 378 -20.30 -29.52 -2.09
N CYS A 379 -20.83 -28.78 -3.08
CA CYS A 379 -22.25 -28.49 -3.19
C CYS A 379 -22.68 -28.38 -4.64
N MET A 380 -23.79 -29.04 -5.00
CA MET A 380 -24.41 -28.82 -6.31
C MET A 380 -25.16 -27.49 -6.31
N ILE A 381 -24.65 -26.52 -7.05
CA ILE A 381 -25.25 -25.19 -7.20
C ILE A 381 -25.72 -24.95 -8.63
N ALA A 382 -26.51 -23.90 -8.86
CA ALA A 382 -26.93 -23.52 -10.20
C ALA A 382 -25.72 -23.31 -11.12
N VAL A 383 -25.77 -23.84 -12.35
CA VAL A 383 -24.65 -23.75 -13.30
C VAL A 383 -24.27 -22.31 -13.64
N GLY A 384 -25.23 -21.38 -13.63
CA GLY A 384 -24.99 -19.95 -13.83
C GLY A 384 -24.09 -19.35 -12.74
N ASP A 385 -24.37 -19.64 -11.47
CA ASP A 385 -23.57 -19.19 -10.32
C ASP A 385 -22.14 -19.76 -10.37
N ASN A 386 -22.00 -21.04 -10.71
CA ASN A 386 -20.69 -21.70 -10.78
C ASN A 386 -19.85 -21.17 -11.95
N ASN A 387 -20.45 -20.96 -13.12
CA ASN A 387 -19.77 -20.36 -14.28
C ASN A 387 -19.29 -18.94 -13.97
N ALA A 388 -20.11 -18.16 -13.24
CA ALA A 388 -19.72 -16.83 -12.81
C ALA A 388 -18.51 -16.85 -11.88
N GLN A 389 -18.41 -17.83 -10.96
CA GLN A 389 -17.28 -17.98 -10.04
C GLN A 389 -15.93 -18.00 -10.79
N GLY A 390 -15.80 -18.82 -11.84
CA GLY A 390 -14.55 -18.90 -12.61
C GLY A 390 -14.14 -17.56 -13.25
N GLY A 391 -15.12 -16.82 -13.78
CA GLY A 391 -14.92 -15.49 -14.34
C GLY A 391 -14.50 -14.46 -13.27
N LEU A 392 -15.18 -14.45 -12.13
CA LEU A 392 -14.90 -13.57 -10.99
C LEU A 392 -13.48 -13.81 -10.44
N ASN A 393 -13.10 -15.06 -10.23
CA ASN A 393 -11.77 -15.42 -9.72
C ASN A 393 -10.68 -14.96 -10.67
N THR A 394 -10.86 -15.21 -11.97
CA THR A 394 -9.92 -14.79 -13.01
C THR A 394 -9.75 -13.27 -13.04
N GLN A 395 -10.85 -12.53 -13.00
CA GLN A 395 -10.81 -11.07 -12.97
C GLN A 395 -10.17 -10.54 -11.68
N PHE A 396 -10.48 -11.14 -10.54
CA PHE A 396 -9.89 -10.79 -9.25
C PHE A 396 -8.37 -10.99 -9.23
N TYR A 397 -7.90 -12.16 -9.66
CA TYR A 397 -6.46 -12.45 -9.71
C TYR A 397 -5.71 -11.48 -10.64
N ARG A 398 -6.34 -11.08 -11.75
CA ARG A 398 -5.80 -10.06 -12.66
C ARG A 398 -5.78 -8.68 -12.03
N ALA A 399 -6.92 -8.24 -11.49
CA ALA A 399 -7.10 -6.92 -10.91
C ALA A 399 -6.13 -6.65 -9.76
N ASN A 400 -5.92 -7.66 -8.92
CA ASN A 400 -5.08 -7.57 -7.74
C ASN A 400 -3.66 -8.12 -7.96
N ARG A 401 -3.31 -8.56 -9.18
CA ARG A 401 -2.04 -9.24 -9.48
C ARG A 401 -1.70 -10.35 -8.47
N VAL A 402 -2.68 -11.18 -8.09
CA VAL A 402 -2.47 -12.28 -7.12
C VAL A 402 -1.71 -13.38 -7.84
N LEU A 403 -0.43 -13.58 -7.56
CA LEU A 403 0.38 -14.64 -8.19
C LEU A 403 0.29 -15.95 -7.42
N ASP A 404 0.94 -16.99 -7.94
CA ASP A 404 1.08 -18.26 -7.22
C ASP A 404 1.68 -18.03 -5.82
N GLY A 405 1.04 -18.60 -4.80
CA GLY A 405 1.40 -18.44 -3.39
C GLY A 405 0.93 -17.14 -2.74
N ASP A 406 0.40 -16.16 -3.48
CA ASP A 406 -0.15 -14.95 -2.85
C ASP A 406 -1.41 -15.28 -2.04
N PRO A 407 -1.58 -14.66 -0.87
CA PRO A 407 -2.77 -14.82 -0.06
C PRO A 407 -3.95 -14.04 -0.65
N PHE A 408 -5.17 -14.53 -0.40
CA PHE A 408 -6.43 -13.87 -0.70
C PHE A 408 -7.55 -14.35 0.23
N HIS A 409 -8.60 -13.54 0.36
CA HIS A 409 -9.84 -13.90 1.05
C HIS A 409 -10.99 -14.01 0.07
N ILE A 410 -11.98 -14.82 0.44
CA ILE A 410 -13.28 -14.80 -0.21
C ILE A 410 -14.27 -14.20 0.78
N VAL A 411 -14.94 -13.13 0.38
CA VAL A 411 -15.91 -12.41 1.21
C VAL A 411 -17.28 -12.51 0.56
N VAL A 412 -18.28 -12.87 1.36
CA VAL A 412 -19.67 -12.85 0.92
C VAL A 412 -20.27 -11.48 1.25
N THR A 413 -20.74 -10.77 0.23
CA THR A 413 -21.33 -9.43 0.36
C THR A 413 -22.82 -9.48 0.06
N PRO A 414 -23.62 -8.51 0.54
CA PRO A 414 -25.01 -8.36 0.12
C PRO A 414 -25.21 -8.44 -1.41
#